data_AF-A0A317PZM1-F1
#
_entry.id   AF-A0A317PZM1-F1
#
_cell.length_a   1.000
_cell.length_b   1.000
_cell.length_c   1.000
_cell.angle_alpha   90.00
_cell.angle_beta   90.00
_cell.angle_gamma   90.00
#
_symmetry.space_group_name_H-M   'P 1'
#
loop_
_entity.id
_entity.type
_entity.pdbx_description
1 polymer ?
#
loop_
_entity_poly.entity_id
_entity_poly.type
_entity_poly.pdbx_seq_one_letter_code
_entity_poly.pdbx_strand_id
1 'polypeptide(L)' 'MNVDDVAEAIKMMAELPISTNVLEMTIMANQMPYVGRG' A
#
# COMPACT_ATOMS: atom_id res chain seq x y z
N MET A 1 8.42 0.55 7.94
CA MET A 1 7.10 -0.04 7.67
C MET A 1 6.67 -0.74 8.94
N ASN A 2 5.64 -0.23 9.58
CA ASN A 2 4.93 -0.84 10.68
C ASN A 2 3.63 -1.46 10.15
N VAL A 3 3.03 -2.37 10.91
CA VAL A 3 1.69 -2.93 10.63
C VAL A 3 0.65 -1.82 10.53
N ASP A 4 0.79 -0.75 11.32
CA ASP A 4 -0.10 0.41 11.30
C ASP A 4 -0.17 1.09 9.92
N ASP A 5 0.96 1.14 9.19
CA ASP A 5 1.02 1.71 7.84
C ASP A 5 0.12 0.93 6.86
N VAL A 6 0.06 -0.39 7.01
CA VAL A 6 -0.80 -1.27 6.20
C VAL A 6 -2.27 -1.12 6.59
N ALA A 7 -2.54 -0.98 7.88
CA ALA A 7 -3.90 -0.76 8.37
C ALA A 7 -4.50 0.55 7.84
N GLU A 8 -3.70 1.62 7.79
CA GLU A 8 -4.12 2.90 7.20
C GLU A 8 -4.43 2.77 5.70
N ALA A 9 -3.59 2.05 4.96
CA ALA A 9 -3.82 1.81 3.53
C ALA A 9 -5.11 1.02 3.27
N ILE A 10 -5.37 -0.03 4.05
CA ILE A 10 -6.61 -0.81 3.96
C ILE A 10 -7.82 0.05 4.30
N LYS A 11 -7.72 0.87 5.36
CA LYS A 11 -8.80 1.79 5.75
C LYS A 11 -9.12 2.76 4.62
N MET A 12 -8.10 3.37 4.01
CA MET A 12 -8.29 4.25 2.86
C MET A 12 -8.99 3.53 1.69
N MET A 13 -8.56 2.31 1.34
CA MET A 13 -9.20 1.52 0.28
C MET A 13 -10.67 1.22 0.60
N ALA A 14 -10.99 0.94 1.86
CA ALA A 14 -12.35 0.65 2.31
C ALA A 14 -13.28 1.88 2.32
N GLU A 15 -12.73 3.10 2.43
CA GLU A 15 -13.48 4.36 2.41
C GLU A 15 -13.83 4.83 0.99
N LEU A 16 -13.29 4.18 -0.05
CA LEU A 16 -13.57 4.53 -1.44
C LEU A 16 -15.02 4.25 -1.85
N PRO A 17 -15.62 5.07 -2.75
CA PRO A 17 -16.91 4.76 -3.35
C PRO A 17 -16.87 3.43 -4.11
N ILE A 18 -18.01 2.73 -4.18
CA ILE A 18 -18.09 1.41 -4.84
C ILE A 18 -17.76 1.41 -6.34
N SER A 19 -17.78 2.59 -6.98
CA SER A 19 -17.33 2.79 -8.36
C SER A 19 -15.82 2.86 -8.52
N THR A 20 -15.08 2.91 -7.42
CA THR A 20 -13.64 3.16 -7.39
C THR A 20 -12.93 1.95 -6.80
N ASN A 21 -11.88 1.50 -7.49
CA ASN A 21 -11.12 0.33 -7.08
C ASN A 21 -9.62 0.60 -7.15
N VAL A 22 -8.91 0.19 -6.12
CA VAL A 22 -7.45 0.06 -6.14
C VAL A 22 -7.15 -1.41 -6.45
N LEU A 23 -6.87 -1.71 -7.72
CA LEU A 23 -6.66 -3.08 -8.18
C LEU A 23 -5.41 -3.71 -7.54
N GLU A 24 -4.32 -2.96 -7.51
CA GLU A 24 -3.07 -3.37 -6.87
C GLU A 24 -2.42 -2.16 -6.19
N MET A 25 -1.82 -2.41 -5.03
CA MET A 25 -1.03 -1.44 -4.29
C MET A 25 0.15 -2.16 -3.66
N THR A 26 1.37 -1.63 -3.89
CA THR A 26 2.59 -2.14 -3.28
C THR A 26 3.15 -1.09 -2.34
N ILE A 27 3.21 -1.42 -1.05
CA ILE A 27 3.80 -0.58 0.00
C ILE A 27 5.17 -1.15 0.34
N MET A 28 6.18 -0.29 0.44
CA MET A 28 7.55 -0.71 0.70
C MET A 28 8.10 -0.02 1.93
N ALA A 29 8.96 -0.71 2.68
CA ALA A 29 9.82 -0.06 3.64
C ALA A 29 10.88 0.79 2.90
N ASN A 30 11.15 2.01 3.36
CA ASN A 30 11.99 3.00 2.69
C ASN A 30 13.35 2.46 2.19
N GLN A 31 14.00 1.59 2.97
CA GLN A 31 15.33 1.04 2.64
C GLN A 31 15.26 -0.40 2.10
N MET A 32 14.10 -0.86 1.62
CA MET A 32 13.96 -2.17 1.03
C MET A 32 14.62 -2.22 -0.35
N PRO A 33 15.60 -3.13 -0.60
CA PRO A 33 16.29 -3.22 -1.88
C PRO A 33 15.45 -4.01 -2.90
N TYR A 34 14.31 -3.45 -3.31
CA TYR A 34 13.35 -4.11 -4.20
C TYR A 34 13.37 -3.58 -5.64
N VAL A 35 13.58 -2.27 -5.81
CA VAL A 35 13.51 -1.59 -7.12
C VAL A 35 14.88 -1.32 -7.78
N GLY A 36 15.94 -1.96 -7.27
CA GLY A 36 17.30 -1.88 -7.84
C GLY A 36 17.48 -2.75 -9.08
N ARG A 37 18.68 -2.69 -9.70
CA ARG A 37 19.07 -3.55 -10.85
C ARG A 37 19.92 -4.76 -10.46
N GLY A 38 19.96 -5.09 -9.17
CA GLY A 38 21.02 -5.91 -8.58
C GLY A 38 22.14 -5.02 -8.06
#